data_AF-A0A379EGM7-F1
#
_entry.id   AF-A0A379EGM7-F1
#
_cell.length_a   1.000
_cell.length_b   1.000
_cell.length_c   1.000
_cell.angle_alpha   90.00
_cell.angle_beta   90.00
_cell.angle_gamma   90.00
#
_symmetry.space_group_name_H-M   'P 1'
#
loop_
_entity.id
_entity.type
_entity.pdbx_description
1 polymer ?
#
loop_
_entity_poly.entity_id
_entity_poly.type
_entity_poly.pdbx_seq_one_letter_code
_entity_poly.pdbx_strand_id
1 'polypeptide(L)'
;MIKLFFENGNGYRVVSGRKIKSALSSLEIGMSRQEVKNCLGIPKRRSFIELNDGRKLEKWVYVLHENQEKIADEYFLDFEGDRLVSLDIQKVYPL
;
A
#
# COMPACT_ATOMS: atom_id res chain seq x y z
N MET A 1 16.60 -13.98 10.00
CA MET A 1 15.25 -13.36 9.97
C MET A 1 15.35 -12.07 9.16
N ILE A 2 14.73 -11.99 7.98
CA ILE A 2 14.80 -10.79 7.13
C ILE A 2 13.95 -9.69 7.77
N LYS A 3 14.59 -8.56 8.12
CA LYS A 3 13.91 -7.33 8.55
C LYS A 3 13.54 -6.56 7.30
N LEU A 4 12.27 -6.21 7.14
CA LEU A 4 11.81 -5.37 6.02
C LEU A 4 11.47 -3.98 6.57
N PHE A 5 11.61 -2.96 5.72
CA PHE A 5 11.25 -1.60 6.06
C PHE A 5 10.00 -1.22 5.29
N PHE A 6 8.91 -0.98 6.00
CA PHE A 6 7.67 -0.52 5.40
C PHE A 6 7.62 1.01 5.51
N GLU A 7 7.64 1.67 4.37
CA GLU A 7 7.59 3.12 4.30
C GLU A 7 6.15 3.56 4.04
N ASN A 8 5.68 4.43 4.91
CA ASN A 8 4.32 4.92 4.91
C ASN A 8 4.34 6.43 5.22
N GLY A 9 3.17 7.08 5.30
CA GLY A 9 3.10 8.54 5.51
C GLY A 9 3.69 9.03 6.83
N ASN A 10 4.02 8.13 7.76
CA ASN A 10 4.68 8.41 9.03
C ASN A 10 6.20 8.10 9.01
N GLY A 11 6.77 7.83 7.83
CA GLY A 11 8.17 7.46 7.65
C GLY A 11 8.40 5.94 7.62
N TYR A 12 9.61 5.52 7.98
CA TYR A 12 10.00 4.11 7.96
C TYR A 12 9.59 3.38 9.24
N ARG A 13 8.87 2.27 9.08
CA ARG A 13 8.61 1.32 10.16
C ARG A 13 9.31 0.00 9.87
N VAL A 14 10.14 -0.46 10.81
CA VAL A 14 10.70 -1.82 10.75
C VAL A 14 9.57 -2.81 11.02
N VAL A 15 9.33 -3.70 10.05
CA VAL A 15 8.33 -4.76 10.15
C VAL A 15 8.99 -6.11 9.86
N SER A 16 8.50 -7.17 10.52
CA SER A 16 8.90 -8.51 10.12
C SER A 16 8.20 -8.89 8.81
N GLY A 17 8.90 -9.62 7.94
CA GLY A 17 8.32 -10.05 6.66
C GLY A 17 7.02 -10.86 6.80
N ARG A 18 6.84 -11.61 7.90
CA ARG A 18 5.57 -12.30 8.17
C ARG A 18 4.42 -11.34 8.50
N LYS A 19 4.69 -10.32 9.32
CA LYS A 19 3.64 -9.39 9.77
C LYS A 19 3.09 -8.57 8.61
N ILE A 20 3.95 -8.11 7.70
CA ILE A 20 3.49 -7.35 6.54
C ILE A 20 2.77 -8.24 5.53
N LYS A 21 3.26 -9.46 5.27
CA LYS A 21 2.55 -10.43 4.41
C LYS A 21 1.14 -10.73 4.92
N SER A 22 0.99 -10.90 6.24
CA SER A 22 -0.32 -11.12 6.86
C SER A 22 -1.25 -9.91 6.76
N ALA A 23 -0.73 -8.69 6.88
CA ALA A 23 -1.52 -7.46 6.75
C ALA A 23 -1.95 -7.18 5.30
N LEU A 24 -1.11 -7.57 4.34
CA LEU A 24 -1.42 -7.47 2.91
C LEU A 24 -2.44 -8.54 2.49
N SER A 25 -2.32 -9.76 3.02
CA SER A 25 -3.27 -10.84 2.73
C SER A 25 -4.66 -10.62 3.34
N SER A 26 -4.79 -9.68 4.29
CA SER A 26 -6.08 -9.32 4.87
C SER A 26 -6.79 -8.19 4.13
N LEU A 27 -6.19 -7.61 3.08
CA LEU A 27 -6.84 -6.56 2.30
C LEU A 27 -7.87 -7.17 1.37
N GLU A 28 -9.08 -6.61 1.39
CA GLU A 28 -10.18 -7.05 0.55
C GLU A 28 -10.87 -5.87 -0.13
N ILE A 29 -11.35 -6.10 -1.36
CA ILE A 29 -12.14 -5.11 -2.09
C ILE A 29 -13.41 -4.80 -1.26
N GLY A 30 -13.74 -3.51 -1.16
CA GLY A 30 -14.84 -3.00 -0.36
C GLY A 30 -14.42 -2.52 1.05
N MET A 31 -13.18 -2.77 1.49
CA MET A 31 -12.68 -2.18 2.74
C MET A 31 -12.70 -0.66 2.71
N SER A 32 -13.05 -0.05 3.85
CA SER A 32 -12.97 1.39 4.06
C SER A 32 -11.52 1.87 4.13
N ARG A 33 -11.30 3.16 3.86
CA ARG A 33 -9.99 3.80 4.08
C ARG A 33 -9.48 3.65 5.51
N GLN A 34 -10.39 3.62 6.50
CA GLN A 34 -10.02 3.44 7.90
C GLN A 34 -9.59 1.99 8.17
N GLU A 35 -10.28 0.99 7.63
CA GLU A 35 -9.90 -0.42 7.75
C GLU A 35 -8.52 -0.65 7.13
N VAL A 36 -8.27 -0.12 5.93
CA VAL A 36 -6.96 -0.22 5.28
C VAL A 36 -5.86 0.47 6.10
N LYS A 37 -6.14 1.65 6.68
CA LYS A 37 -5.20 2.33 7.59
C LYS A 37 -4.94 1.53 8.87
N ASN A 38 -5.92 0.80 9.38
CA ASN A 38 -5.70 -0.05 10.55
C ASN A 38 -4.77 -1.23 10.22
N CYS A 39 -4.83 -1.75 8.99
CA CYS A 39 -3.95 -2.82 8.51
C CYS A 39 -2.53 -2.33 8.18
N LEU A 40 -2.42 -1.28 7.36
CA LEU A 40 -1.14 -0.84 6.75
C LEU A 40 -0.62 0.49 7.32
N GLY A 41 -1.45 1.27 8.01
CA GLY A 41 -1.15 2.64 8.39
C GLY A 41 -1.42 3.64 7.26
N ILE A 42 -0.90 4.86 7.44
CA ILE A 42 -1.11 5.97 6.49
C ILE A 42 -0.27 5.73 5.23
N PRO A 43 -0.81 5.86 4.01
CA PRO A 43 -0.02 5.65 2.78
C PRO A 43 1.13 6.63 2.65
N LYS A 44 2.22 6.20 1.99
CA LYS A 44 3.39 7.06 1.69
C LYS A 44 3.00 8.18 0.73
N ARG A 45 2.27 7.84 -0.33
CA ARG A 45 1.79 8.81 -1.33
C ARG A 45 0.29 8.64 -1.54
N ARG A 46 -0.35 9.77 -1.86
CA ARG A 46 -1.75 9.85 -2.25
C ARG A 46 -1.86 10.71 -3.51
N SER A 47 -2.64 10.26 -4.47
CA SER A 47 -2.94 11.01 -5.69
C SER A 47 -4.41 10.83 -6.07
N PHE A 48 -5.00 11.85 -6.67
CA PHE A 48 -6.39 11.80 -7.14
C PHE A 48 -6.41 11.70 -8.65
N ILE A 49 -7.23 10.80 -9.18
CA ILE A 49 -7.42 10.56 -10.61
C ILE A 49 -8.89 10.77 -10.91
N GLU A 50 -9.20 11.64 -11.86
CA GLU A 50 -10.55 11.77 -12.41
C GLU A 50 -10.61 10.96 -13.71
N LEU A 51 -11.55 10.01 -13.77
CA LEU A 51 -11.80 9.19 -14.94
C LEU A 51 -12.67 9.94 -15.95
N ASN A 52 -12.62 9.53 -17.21
CA ASN A 52 -13.39 10.16 -18.29
C ASN A 52 -14.91 10.11 -18.09
N ASP A 53 -15.41 9.21 -17.23
CA ASP A 53 -16.82 9.09 -16.87
C ASP A 53 -17.21 9.94 -15.64
N GLY A 54 -16.30 10.79 -15.15
CA GLY A 54 -16.52 11.69 -14.01
C GLY A 54 -16.30 11.04 -12.64
N ARG A 55 -15.98 9.74 -12.58
CA ARG A 55 -15.62 9.09 -11.31
C ARG A 55 -14.26 9.57 -10.83
N LYS A 56 -14.11 9.61 -9.50
CA LYS A 56 -12.86 10.04 -8.84
C LYS A 56 -12.28 8.88 -8.06
N LEU A 57 -11.05 8.54 -8.39
CA LEU A 57 -10.24 7.57 -7.66
C LEU A 57 -9.21 8.29 -6.80
N GLU A 58 -9.06 7.86 -5.57
CA GLU A 58 -7.92 8.20 -4.71
C GLU A 58 -6.96 7.01 -4.70
N LYS A 59 -5.79 7.19 -5.30
CA LYS A 59 -4.74 6.18 -5.35
C LYS A 59 -3.79 6.34 -4.17
N TRP A 60 -3.60 5.27 -3.42
CA TRP A 60 -2.69 5.16 -2.29
C TRP A 60 -1.50 4.28 -2.66
N VAL A 61 -0.30 4.72 -2.28
CA VAL A 61 0.94 3.99 -2.52
C VAL A 61 1.62 3.65 -1.20
N TYR A 62 1.96 2.38 -1.03
CA TYR A 62 2.82 1.88 0.04
C TYR A 62 4.07 1.24 -0.55
N VAL A 63 5.20 1.42 0.11
CA VAL A 63 6.48 0.91 -0.38
C VAL A 63 7.08 -0.01 0.67
N LEU A 64 7.39 -1.23 0.26
CA LEU A 64 8.12 -2.20 1.06
C LEU A 64 9.55 -2.24 0.56
N HIS A 65 10.50 -2.08 1.48
CA HIS A 65 11.92 -2.15 1.19
C HIS A 65 12.55 -3.40 1.81
N GLU A 66 13.46 -4.03 1.07
CA GLU A 66 14.27 -5.15 1.54
C GLU A 66 15.31 -4.69 2.56
N ASN A 67 15.84 -3.48 2.38
CA ASN A 67 16.72 -2.77 3.31
C ASN A 67 16.47 -1.25 3.18
N GLN A 68 17.28 -0.37 3.78
CA GLN A 68 17.05 1.08 3.68
C GLN A 68 17.32 1.69 2.29
N GLU A 69 17.93 0.94 1.39
CA GLU A 69 18.38 1.42 0.07
C GLU A 69 17.63 0.75 -1.10
N LYS A 70 16.98 -0.40 -0.87
CA LYS A 70 16.42 -1.25 -1.92
C LYS A 70 14.94 -1.50 -1.71
N ILE A 71 14.15 -1.00 -2.65
CA ILE A 71 12.71 -1.30 -2.76
C ILE A 71 12.53 -2.77 -3.15
N ALA A 72 11.64 -3.46 -2.45
CA ALA A 72 11.20 -4.81 -2.76
C ALA A 72 9.92 -4.77 -3.59
N ASP A 73 8.87 -4.12 -3.06
CA ASP A 73 7.54 -4.10 -3.66
C ASP A 73 6.89 -2.73 -3.47
N GLU A 74 6.11 -2.31 -4.46
CA GLU A 74 5.16 -1.19 -4.34
C GLU A 74 3.73 -1.73 -4.40
N TYR A 75 2.89 -1.22 -3.50
CA TYR A 75 1.48 -1.58 -3.39
C TYR A 75 0.63 -0.38 -3.75
N PHE A 76 -0.22 -0.57 -4.75
CA PHE A 76 -1.10 0.45 -5.29
C PHE A 76 -2.54 0.10 -4.96
N LEU A 77 -3.21 0.96 -4.20
CA LEU A 77 -4.59 0.76 -3.77
C LEU A 77 -5.44 1.91 -4.33
N ASP A 78 -6.47 1.60 -5.11
CA ASP A 78 -7.39 2.63 -5.62
C ASP A 78 -8.68 2.62 -4.82
N PHE A 79 -9.10 3.79 -4.38
CA PHE A 79 -10.35 3.99 -3.65
C PHE A 79 -11.34 4.79 -4.49
N GLU A 80 -12.58 4.32 -4.54
CA GLU A 80 -13.71 5.10 -5.02
C GLU A 80 -14.55 5.55 -3.82
N GLY A 81 -14.58 6.85 -3.55
CA GLY A 81 -15.14 7.38 -2.31
C GLY A 81 -14.39 6.85 -1.09
N ASP A 82 -15.05 6.06 -0.25
CA ASP A 82 -14.42 5.45 0.93
C ASP A 82 -14.03 3.97 0.72
N ARG A 83 -14.36 3.37 -0.42
CA ARG A 83 -14.23 1.92 -0.64
C ARG A 83 -13.02 1.58 -1.49
N LEU A 84 -12.22 0.61 -1.05
CA LEU A 84 -11.16 0.02 -1.86
C LEU A 84 -11.77 -0.70 -3.06
N VAL A 85 -11.41 -0.32 -4.28
CA VAL A 85 -11.94 -0.91 -5.52
C VAL A 85 -10.88 -1.66 -6.32
N SER A 86 -9.60 -1.40 -6.08
CA SER A 86 -8.50 -2.10 -6.73
C SER A 86 -7.29 -2.23 -5.81
N LEU A 87 -6.58 -3.35 -5.92
CA LEU A 87 -5.30 -3.61 -5.28
C LEU A 87 -4.37 -4.21 -6.33
N ASP A 88 -3.27 -3.51 -6.61
CA ASP A 88 -2.21 -3.98 -7.50
C ASP A 88 -0.86 -4.00 -6.78
N ILE A 89 -0.02 -4.95 -7.15
CA ILE A 89 1.29 -5.18 -6.51
C ILE A 89 2.35 -5.22 -7.60
N GLN A 90 3.20 -4.19 -7.62
CA GLN A 90 4.36 -4.17 -8.48
C GLN A 90 5.57 -4.68 -7.72
N LYS A 91 6.00 -5.90 -8.06
CA LYS A 91 7.23 -6.48 -7.54
C LYS A 91 8.42 -5.86 -8.27
N VAL A 92 9.30 -5.19 -7.53
CA VAL A 92 10.55 -4.65 -8.05
C VAL A 92 11.60 -5.74 -7.93
N TYR A 93 11.61 -6.68 -8.87
CA TYR A 93 12.70 -7.65 -8.95
C TYR A 93 13.98 -6.91 -9.35
N PRO A 94 15.12 -7.10 -8.64
CA PRO A 94 16.40 -6.69 -9.19
C PRO A 94 16.64 -7.47 -10.48
N LEU A 95 17.00 -6.76 -11.55
CA LEU A 95 17.58 -7.33 -12.77
C LEU A 95 18.88 -8.07 -12.44
#